data_AF-A0A4V1FX89-F1
#
_entry.id   AF-A0A4V1FX89-F1
#
_cell.length_a   1.000
_cell.length_b   1.000
_cell.length_c   1.000
_cell.angle_alpha   90.00
_cell.angle_beta   90.00
_cell.angle_gamma   90.00
#
_symmetry.space_group_name_H-M   'P 1'
#
loop_
_entity.id
_entity.type
_entity.pdbx_description
1 polymer ?
#
loop_
_entity_poly.entity_id
_entity_poly.type
_entity_poly.pdbx_seq_one_letter_code
_entity_poly.pdbx_strand_id
1 'polypeptide(L)'
;MSSNTHTPEVVRVSQKGQTTIPKALREKFGIETPGEVFVYEEGERIVIEPVPSPEELHGIHAGGRESGTVTDRVRELKDADHRREEETLERLRPDSDE
;
A
#
# COMPACT_ATOMS: atom_id res chain seq x y z
N MET A 1 26.18 17.84 -4.41
CA MET A 1 26.21 18.81 -3.30
C MET A 1 24.97 18.56 -2.45
N SER A 2 25.03 17.57 -1.55
CA SER A 2 23.90 17.25 -0.66
C SER A 2 23.95 18.18 0.54
N SER A 3 23.14 19.23 0.51
CA SER A 3 23.02 20.15 1.64
C SER A 3 22.19 19.49 2.74
N ASN A 4 22.86 18.76 3.63
CA ASN A 4 22.21 18.23 4.83
C ASN A 4 22.16 19.33 5.90
N THR A 5 21.33 20.35 5.68
CA THR A 5 21.26 21.49 6.60
C THR A 5 20.25 21.19 7.71
N HIS A 6 20.75 20.75 8.87
CA HIS A 6 20.02 20.65 10.14
C HIS A 6 19.70 22.02 10.77
N THR A 7 19.65 23.09 9.99
CA THR A 7 19.41 24.44 10.52
C THR A 7 17.90 24.67 10.61
N PRO A 8 17.36 24.98 11.81
CA PRO A 8 15.94 25.31 11.95
C PRO A 8 15.60 26.57 11.15
N GLU A 9 14.53 26.51 10.37
CA GLU A 9 13.97 27.66 9.66
C GLU A 9 12.83 28.26 10.49
N VAL A 10 12.88 29.57 10.75
CA VAL A 10 11.82 30.26 11.49
C VAL A 10 10.65 30.55 10.55
N VAL A 11 9.55 29.85 10.76
CA VAL A 11 8.28 30.08 10.05
C VAL A 11 7.30 30.85 10.91
N ARG A 12 6.45 31.67 10.27
CA ARG A 12 5.37 32.37 10.98
C ARG A 12 4.18 31.44 11.15
N VAL A 13 3.51 31.58 12.29
CA VAL A 13 2.23 30.93 12.57
C VAL A 13 1.14 31.99 12.48
N SER A 14 0.08 31.72 11.73
CA SER A 14 -1.07 32.60 11.63
C SER A 14 -1.85 32.66 12.94
N GLN A 15 -2.73 33.64 13.10
CA GLN A 15 -3.65 33.71 14.26
C GLN A 15 -4.55 32.47 14.38
N LYS A 16 -4.76 31.73 13.28
CA LYS A 16 -5.54 30.50 13.26
C LYS A 16 -4.70 29.25 13.49
N GLY A 17 -3.42 29.39 13.84
CA GLY A 17 -2.53 28.26 14.09
C GLY A 17 -1.97 27.59 12.83
N GLN A 18 -2.10 28.22 11.66
CA GLN A 18 -1.58 27.65 10.40
C GLN A 18 -0.14 28.08 10.18
N THR A 19 0.70 27.16 9.70
CA THR A 19 2.04 27.47 9.21
C THR A 19 2.30 26.78 7.88
N THR A 20 3.24 27.31 7.11
CA THR A 20 3.61 26.75 5.81
C THR A 20 4.87 25.90 5.97
N ILE A 21 4.80 24.64 5.56
CA ILE A 21 5.97 23.76 5.48
C ILE A 21 6.87 24.29 4.35
N PRO A 22 8.14 24.67 4.61
CA PRO A 22 9.07 25.14 3.58
C PRO A 22 9.21 24.18 2.40
N LYS A 23 9.39 24.72 1.18
CA LYS A 23 9.45 23.94 -0.07
C LYS A 23 10.50 22.83 0.00
N ALA A 24 11.69 23.13 0.52
CA ALA A 24 12.77 22.15 0.64
C ALA A 24 12.40 20.94 1.52
N LEU A 25 11.60 21.16 2.57
CA LEU A 25 11.12 20.08 3.43
C LEU A 25 10.02 19.27 2.74
N ARG A 26 9.08 19.94 2.05
CA ARG A 26 8.05 19.23 1.27
C ARG A 26 8.66 18.31 0.22
N GLU A 27 9.62 18.80 -0.55
CA GLU A 27 10.31 18.01 -1.58
C GLU A 27 11.12 16.87 -0.97
N LYS A 28 11.80 17.10 0.15
CA LYS A 28 12.61 16.07 0.82
C LYS A 28 11.76 14.92 1.38
N PHE A 29 10.59 15.23 1.92
CA PHE A 29 9.70 14.25 2.56
C PHE A 29 8.54 13.80 1.67
N GLY A 30 8.53 14.18 0.38
CA GLY A 30 7.49 13.75 -0.55
C GLY A 30 6.08 14.25 -0.21
N ILE A 31 5.96 15.40 0.45
CA ILE A 31 4.65 15.98 0.81
C ILE A 31 4.10 16.72 -0.41
N GLU A 32 3.17 16.08 -1.12
CA GLU A 32 2.48 16.68 -2.26
C GLU A 32 1.51 17.78 -1.84
N THR A 33 1.22 18.70 -2.75
CA THR A 33 0.27 19.80 -2.53
C THR A 33 -0.72 19.89 -3.68
N PRO A 34 -2.05 19.89 -3.44
CA PRO A 34 -2.70 19.68 -2.14
C PRO A 34 -2.52 18.24 -1.62
N GLY A 35 -2.36 18.06 -0.32
CA GLY A 35 -2.11 16.76 0.29
C GLY A 35 -2.38 16.77 1.80
N GLU A 36 -2.23 15.62 2.44
CA GLU A 36 -2.50 15.40 3.86
C GLU A 36 -1.23 14.93 4.58
N VAL A 37 -1.13 15.26 5.87
CA VAL A 37 -0.01 14.89 6.75
C VAL A 37 -0.56 14.44 8.10
N PHE A 38 0.07 13.47 8.74
CA PHE A 38 -0.17 13.21 10.16
C PHE A 38 0.59 14.24 11.00
N VAL A 39 -0.05 14.68 12.09
CA VAL A 39 0.52 15.62 13.05
C VAL A 39 0.29 15.06 14.46
N TYR A 40 1.37 14.81 15.19
CA TYR A 40 1.32 14.27 16.56
C TYR A 40 2.48 14.78 17.41
N GLU A 41 2.39 14.53 18.72
CA GLU A 41 3.41 14.88 19.70
C GLU A 41 4.39 13.72 19.92
N GLU A 42 5.69 14.03 19.93
CA GLU A 42 6.75 13.11 20.33
C GLU A 42 7.69 13.84 21.31
N GLY A 43 7.50 13.58 22.61
CA GLY A 43 8.20 14.32 23.66
C GLY A 43 7.85 15.81 23.63
N GLU A 44 8.84 16.68 23.53
CA GLU A 44 8.65 18.14 23.47
C GLU A 44 8.58 18.68 22.02
N ARG A 45 8.22 17.83 21.04
CA ARG A 45 8.24 18.15 19.61
C ARG A 45 6.92 17.83 18.95
N ILE A 46 6.55 18.67 17.97
CA ILE A 46 5.50 18.36 17.00
C ILE A 46 6.15 17.67 15.82
N VAL A 47 5.68 16.47 15.51
CA VAL A 47 6.12 15.68 14.35
C VAL A 47 5.09 15.81 13.24
N ILE A 48 5.56 15.96 12.01
CA ILE A 48 4.76 16.00 10.80
C ILE A 48 5.29 14.94 9.85
N GLU A 49 4.45 13.99 9.45
CA GLU A 49 4.79 12.93 8.50
C GLU A 49 3.79 12.88 7.33
N PRO A 50 4.23 12.53 6.10
CA PRO A 50 3.32 12.37 4.96
C PRO A 50 2.35 11.19 5.19
N VAL A 51 1.11 11.33 4.74
CA VAL A 51 0.17 10.20 4.68
C VAL A 51 0.53 9.33 3.47
N PRO A 52 0.81 8.03 3.65
CA PRO A 52 1.11 7.15 2.52
C PRO A 52 -0.12 6.97 1.64
N SER A 53 0.09 7.00 0.33
CA SER A 53 -0.94 6.73 -0.65
C SER A 53 -1.39 5.27 -0.63
N PRO A 54 -2.62 4.95 -1.08
CA PRO A 54 -3.06 3.56 -1.23
C PRO A 54 -2.14 2.71 -2.11
N GLU A 55 -1.46 3.31 -3.10
CA GLU A 55 -0.49 2.63 -3.95
C GLU A 55 0.77 2.23 -3.17
N GLU A 56 1.26 3.09 -2.27
CA GLU A 56 2.39 2.78 -1.37
C GLU A 56 2.02 1.74 -0.30
N LEU A 57 0.73 1.64 0.05
CA LEU A 57 0.22 0.61 0.94
C LEU A 57 0.00 -0.74 0.23
N HIS A 58 0.11 -0.79 -1.11
CA HIS A 58 -0.09 -2.03 -1.84
C HIS A 58 1.06 -3.01 -1.58
N GLY A 59 0.74 -4.11 -0.89
CA GLY A 59 1.73 -5.16 -0.58
C GLY A 59 2.43 -5.02 0.78
N ILE A 60 1.97 -4.17 1.70
CA ILE A 60 2.51 -4.13 3.07
C ILE A 60 2.41 -5.48 3.81
N HIS A 61 1.49 -6.36 3.39
CA HIS A 61 1.36 -7.74 3.88
C HIS A 61 2.00 -8.78 2.95
N ALA A 62 2.65 -8.37 1.85
CA ALA A 62 3.31 -9.26 0.90
C ALA A 62 4.66 -9.79 1.44
N GLY A 63 5.31 -9.08 2.37
CA GLY A 63 6.62 -9.47 2.91
C GLY A 63 6.61 -10.72 3.82
N GLY A 64 5.45 -11.19 4.26
CA GLY A 64 5.32 -12.35 5.18
C GLY A 64 4.98 -13.68 4.49
N ARG A 65 4.80 -13.70 3.17
CA ARG A 65 4.43 -14.91 2.43
C ARG A 65 5.30 -15.00 1.18
N GLU A 66 5.94 -16.14 0.97
CA GLU A 66 6.56 -16.45 -0.33
C GLU A 66 5.54 -16.22 -1.44
N SER A 67 5.88 -15.34 -2.39
CA SER A 67 5.16 -15.17 -3.65
C SER A 67 4.93 -16.55 -4.26
N GLY A 68 3.67 -16.91 -4.50
CA GLY A 68 3.32 -18.21 -5.09
C GLY A 68 2.50 -19.09 -4.16
N THR A 69 2.78 -19.15 -2.85
CA THR A 69 2.20 -20.17 -1.95
C THR A 69 0.66 -20.23 -1.95
N VAL A 70 -0.02 -19.08 -1.83
CA VAL A 70 -1.48 -19.02 -1.84
C VAL A 70 -2.04 -19.21 -3.25
N THR A 71 -1.40 -18.61 -4.26
CA THR A 71 -1.81 -18.72 -5.66
C THR A 71 -1.68 -20.14 -6.22
N ASP A 72 -0.65 -20.87 -5.81
CA ASP A 72 -0.41 -22.25 -6.19
C ASP A 72 -1.46 -23.15 -5.56
N ARG A 73 -1.80 -22.92 -4.29
CA ARG A 73 -2.87 -23.66 -3.61
C ARG A 73 -4.24 -23.41 -4.25
N VAL A 74 -4.52 -22.18 -4.66
CA VAL A 74 -5.76 -21.84 -5.38
C VAL A 74 -5.80 -22.53 -6.75
N ARG A 75 -4.66 -22.59 -7.47
CA ARG A 75 -4.57 -23.29 -8.76
C ARG A 75 -4.81 -24.78 -8.60
N GLU A 76 -4.17 -25.42 -7.61
CA GLU A 76 -4.36 -26.84 -7.32
C GLU A 76 -5.82 -27.18 -6.98
N LEU A 77 -6.48 -26.34 -6.19
CA LEU A 77 -7.90 -26.51 -5.86
C LEU A 77 -8.80 -26.38 -7.10
N LYS A 78 -8.52 -25.42 -7.99
CA LYS A 78 -9.24 -25.26 -9.26
C LYS A 78 -9.05 -26.47 -10.18
N ASP A 79 -7.83 -26.97 -10.30
CA ASP A 79 -7.53 -28.14 -11.13
C ASP A 79 -8.20 -29.41 -10.58
N ALA A 80 -8.31 -29.53 -9.26
CA ALA A 80 -9.04 -30.62 -8.61
C ALA A 80 -10.57 -30.51 -8.77
N ASP A 81 -11.10 -29.29 -8.82
CA ASP A 81 -12.53 -29.04 -9.08
C ASP A 81 -12.88 -29.36 -10.53
N HIS A 82 -12.07 -28.87 -11.49
CA HIS A 82 -12.25 -29.13 -12.91
C HIS A 82 -12.26 -30.64 -13.23
N ARG A 83 -11.33 -31.41 -12.64
CA ARG A 83 -11.30 -32.87 -12.83
C ARG A 83 -12.58 -33.55 -12.32
N ARG A 84 -13.10 -33.13 -11.17
CA ARG A 84 -14.36 -33.67 -10.62
C ARG A 84 -15.55 -33.31 -11.51
N GLU A 85 -15.57 -32.11 -12.05
CA GLU A 85 -16.59 -31.68 -13.00
C GLU A 85 -16.51 -32.49 -14.30
N GLU A 86 -15.32 -32.70 -14.86
CA GLU A 86 -15.10 -33.52 -16.07
C GLU A 86 -15.54 -34.98 -15.87
N GLU A 87 -15.16 -35.62 -14.77
CA GLU A 87 -15.60 -37.00 -14.45
C GLU A 87 -17.12 -37.09 -14.28
N THR A 88 -17.74 -36.05 -13.69
CA THR A 88 -19.20 -35.98 -13.55
C THR A 88 -19.87 -35.80 -14.90
N LEU A 89 -19.32 -34.94 -15.75
CA LEU A 89 -19.82 -34.74 -17.11
C LEU A 89 -19.68 -36.01 -17.95
N GLU A 90 -18.55 -36.72 -17.88
CA GLU A 90 -18.35 -38.00 -18.58
C GLU A 90 -19.35 -39.06 -18.13
N ARG A 91 -19.59 -39.20 -16.82
CA ARG A 91 -20.61 -40.14 -16.30
C ARG A 91 -22.04 -39.80 -16.71
N LEU A 92 -22.31 -38.53 -17.00
CA LEU A 92 -23.60 -38.03 -17.44
C LEU A 92 -23.71 -37.94 -18.96
N ARG A 93 -22.65 -38.26 -19.72
CA ARG A 93 -22.73 -38.39 -21.17
C ARG A 93 -23.63 -39.59 -21.46
N PRO A 94 -24.80 -39.40 -22.10
CA PRO A 94 -25.59 -40.54 -22.55
C PRO A 94 -24.75 -41.35 -23.56
N ASP A 95 -24.78 -42.68 -23.43
CA ASP A 95 -24.26 -43.56 -24.48
C ASP A 95 -24.94 -43.14 -25.79
N SER A 96 -24.14 -42.59 -26.68
CA SER A 96 -24.58 -42.21 -28.02
C SER A 96 -24.59 -43.49 -28.86
N ASP A 97 -25.41 -44.45 -28.46
CA ASP A 97 -25.68 -45.67 -29.22
C ASP A 97 -26.98 -45.46 -30.03
N GLU A 98 -26.75 -45.30 -31.33
CA GLU A 98 -27.64 -45.46 -32.51
C GLU A 98 -28.99 -44.72 -32.60
#